data_AF-A0A847E605-F1
#
_entry.id   AF-A0A847E605-F1
#
_cell.length_a   1.000
_cell.length_b   1.000
_cell.length_c   1.000
_cell.angle_alpha   90.00
_cell.angle_beta   90.00
_cell.angle_gamma   90.00
#
_symmetry.space_group_name_H-M   'P 1'
#
loop_
_entity.id
_entity.type
_entity.pdbx_description
1 polymer ?
#
loop_
_entity_poly.entity_id
_entity_poly.type
_entity_poly.pdbx_seq_one_letter_code
_entity_poly.pdbx_strand_id
1 'polypeptide(L)'
;MICPKCGTEQTNENSECVHCGVIFAKLTPEDFEPSKYRTGTSAISARKAKLPVSMIIIIGLLLVSIGYCTYNRQQQKRMERIGPVAEQPIQESTDATVMHKLGFEIQPLASYRIRAKVLSIERYRSGRWAQLCPVDFALGWGPMSDNAITGQLNITQSNRWYHYRWKDAPPIDPVLIVRNSANTHLVPADDNIESKLFKVRKGEIVRLEGYLISARDSGGGSWRSSLTREDSGANSCELMWVTGVAFE
;
A
#
# COMPACT_ATOMS: atom_id res chain seq x y z
N MET A 1 -68.22 40.02 29.42
CA MET A 1 -67.12 40.45 30.31
C MET A 1 -65.81 39.86 29.81
N ILE A 2 -64.70 40.60 29.86
CA ILE A 2 -63.36 40.12 29.45
C ILE A 2 -62.56 39.81 30.72
N CYS A 3 -61.97 38.61 30.82
CA CYS A 3 -61.15 38.24 31.96
C CYS A 3 -59.81 39.01 31.95
N PRO A 4 -59.48 39.80 32.99
CA PRO A 4 -58.28 40.63 33.00
C PRO A 4 -56.98 39.80 33.07
N LYS A 5 -57.05 38.56 33.58
CA LYS A 5 -55.88 37.68 33.74
C LYS A 5 -55.47 36.98 32.44
N CYS A 6 -56.43 36.59 31.60
CA CYS A 6 -56.15 35.77 30.40
C CYS A 6 -56.76 36.31 29.10
N GLY A 7 -57.56 37.37 29.15
CA GLY A 7 -58.16 38.02 27.98
C GLY A 7 -59.39 37.31 27.40
N THR A 8 -59.88 36.23 27.99
CA THR A 8 -61.08 35.51 27.49
C THR A 8 -62.33 36.36 27.62
N GLU A 9 -63.08 36.55 26.52
CA GLU A 9 -64.42 37.11 26.55
C GLU A 9 -65.45 36.02 26.89
N GLN A 10 -66.31 36.29 27.86
CA GLN A 10 -67.42 35.42 28.22
C GLN A 10 -68.71 36.24 28.38
N THR A 11 -69.84 35.68 27.94
CA THR A 11 -71.14 36.37 27.84
C THR A 11 -72.04 36.16 29.07
N ASN A 12 -71.65 35.24 29.96
CA ASN A 12 -72.36 34.85 31.17
C ASN A 12 -71.81 35.56 32.41
N GLU A 13 -72.70 36.03 33.29
CA GLU A 13 -72.40 36.69 34.58
C GLU A 13 -71.92 35.69 35.66
N ASN A 14 -71.06 34.74 35.29
CA ASN A 14 -70.46 33.82 36.24
C ASN A 14 -69.42 34.55 37.10
N SER A 15 -69.35 34.20 38.38
CA SER A 15 -68.37 34.74 39.34
C SER A 15 -66.94 34.26 39.09
N GLU A 16 -66.73 33.37 38.11
CA GLU A 16 -65.46 32.75 37.75
C GLU A 16 -65.21 32.75 36.22
N CYS A 17 -63.95 32.90 35.81
CA CYS A 17 -63.54 32.78 34.41
C CYS A 17 -63.51 31.31 33.94
N VAL A 18 -64.24 31.00 32.87
CA VAL A 18 -64.33 29.63 32.33
C VAL A 18 -63.02 29.08 31.76
N HIS A 19 -62.06 29.95 31.41
CA HIS A 19 -60.81 29.53 30.78
C HIS A 19 -59.67 29.32 31.79
N CYS A 20 -59.55 30.19 32.80
CA CYS A 20 -58.44 30.14 33.74
C CYS A 20 -58.85 29.94 35.21
N GLY A 21 -60.15 29.82 35.49
CA GLY A 21 -60.70 29.54 36.82
C GLY A 21 -60.53 30.66 37.85
N VAL A 22 -60.33 31.91 37.41
CA VAL A 22 -60.16 33.03 38.35
C VAL A 22 -61.52 33.54 38.82
N ILE A 23 -61.69 33.68 40.14
CA ILE A 23 -62.92 34.22 40.75
C ILE A 23 -62.83 35.75 40.79
N PHE A 24 -63.74 36.44 40.10
CA PHE A 24 -63.64 37.89 39.89
C PHE A 24 -63.75 38.71 41.18
N ALA A 25 -64.51 38.23 42.18
CA ALA A 25 -64.65 38.88 43.48
C ALA A 25 -63.37 38.88 44.33
N LYS A 26 -62.34 38.11 43.95
CA LYS A 26 -61.07 38.00 44.66
C LYS A 26 -59.92 38.77 43.99
N LEU A 27 -60.18 39.46 42.88
CA LEU A 27 -59.16 40.23 42.17
C LEU A 27 -58.91 41.57 42.87
N THR A 28 -57.64 41.91 43.07
CA THR A 28 -57.23 43.24 43.57
C THR A 28 -56.76 44.11 42.39
N PRO A 29 -56.75 45.46 42.52
CA PRO A 29 -56.26 46.37 41.47
C PRO A 29 -54.84 46.05 40.95
N GLU A 30 -54.01 45.37 41.75
CA GLU A 30 -52.66 44.94 41.39
C GLU A 30 -52.67 43.80 40.35
N ASP A 31 -53.71 42.98 40.31
CA ASP A 31 -53.89 41.90 39.32
C ASP A 31 -54.18 42.44 37.90
N PHE A 32 -54.43 43.74 37.77
CA PHE A 32 -54.70 44.42 36.50
C PHE A 32 -53.46 45.06 35.86
N GLU A 33 -52.27 44.92 36.48
CA GLU A 33 -51.04 45.29 35.79
C GLU A 33 -50.82 44.38 34.57
N PRO A 34 -50.56 44.93 33.37
CA PRO A 34 -50.32 44.11 32.18
C PRO A 34 -49.14 43.18 32.44
N SER A 35 -49.44 41.89 32.55
CA SER A 35 -48.46 40.89 32.89
C SER A 35 -47.29 40.94 31.90
N LYS A 36 -46.07 41.07 32.40
CA LYS A 36 -44.82 41.00 31.61
C LYS A 36 -44.54 39.58 31.09
N TYR A 37 -45.57 38.80 30.77
CA TYR A 37 -45.41 37.50 30.14
C TYR A 37 -45.06 37.69 28.67
N ARG A 38 -43.74 37.74 28.44
CA ARG A 38 -43.07 37.55 27.17
C ARG A 38 -43.81 36.55 26.30
N THR A 39 -44.07 36.97 25.06
CA THR A 39 -44.24 36.10 23.89
C THR A 39 -43.19 34.99 23.89
N GLY A 40 -43.59 33.79 24.29
CA GLY A 40 -42.81 32.59 24.11
C GLY A 40 -42.92 32.12 22.67
N THR A 41 -42.31 32.85 21.73
CA THR A 41 -41.86 32.19 20.49
C THR A 41 -40.79 31.20 20.91
N SER A 42 -41.16 29.93 21.01
CA SER A 42 -40.21 28.81 21.01
C SER A 42 -39.53 28.78 19.65
N ALA A 43 -38.59 29.70 19.45
CA ALA A 43 -37.56 29.56 18.45
C ALA A 43 -36.80 28.28 18.81
N ILE A 44 -37.06 27.20 18.07
CA ILE A 44 -36.18 26.05 18.06
C ILE A 44 -34.86 26.57 17.48
N SER A 45 -34.00 27.07 18.37
CA SER A 45 -32.62 27.35 18.05
C SER A 45 -32.03 26.02 17.60
N ALA A 46 -31.75 25.90 16.31
CA ALA A 46 -30.95 24.81 15.78
C ALA A 46 -29.60 24.87 16.50
N ARG A 47 -29.46 24.13 17.60
CA ARG A 47 -28.16 23.89 18.23
C ARG A 47 -27.30 23.29 17.12
N LYS A 48 -26.34 24.05 16.60
CA LYS A 48 -25.29 23.51 15.74
C LYS A 48 -24.59 22.43 16.56
N ALA A 49 -24.98 21.17 16.36
CA ALA A 49 -24.31 20.04 16.94
C ALA A 49 -22.89 20.05 16.35
N LYS A 50 -21.92 20.55 17.12
CA LYS A 50 -20.52 20.45 16.74
C LYS A 50 -20.19 18.95 16.81
N LEU A 51 -19.82 18.35 15.68
CA LEU A 51 -19.29 16.99 15.70
C LEU A 51 -18.13 16.98 16.70
N PRO A 52 -18.11 16.03 17.65
CA PRO A 52 -16.98 15.92 18.55
C PRO A 52 -15.73 15.65 17.71
N VAL A 53 -14.59 16.24 18.09
CA VAL A 53 -13.33 16.12 17.35
C VAL A 53 -12.96 14.66 17.11
N SER A 54 -13.28 13.77 18.05
CA SER A 54 -13.12 12.31 17.91
C SER A 54 -13.87 11.73 16.70
N MET A 55 -15.09 12.20 16.42
CA MET A 55 -15.89 11.74 15.28
C MET A 55 -15.30 12.25 13.95
N ILE A 56 -14.74 13.45 13.92
CA ILE A 56 -14.03 13.97 12.73
C ILE A 56 -12.77 13.14 12.45
N ILE A 57 -12.01 12.80 13.49
CA ILE A 57 -10.81 11.94 13.37
C ILE A 57 -11.20 10.55 12.84
N ILE A 58 -12.25 9.94 13.39
CA ILE A 58 -12.73 8.62 12.95
C ILE A 58 -13.14 8.67 11.47
N ILE A 59 -13.91 9.68 11.06
CA ILE A 59 -14.31 9.86 9.66
C ILE A 59 -13.07 10.04 8.77
N GLY A 60 -12.09 10.84 9.19
CA GLY A 60 -10.83 11.03 8.46
C GLY A 60 -10.06 9.71 8.27
N LEU A 61 -9.88 8.93 9.34
CA LEU A 61 -9.23 7.61 9.28
C LEU A 61 -9.99 6.63 8.37
N LEU A 62 -11.33 6.67 8.43
CA LEU A 62 -12.19 5.80 7.62
C LEU A 62 -12.11 6.17 6.14
N LEU A 63 -12.06 7.46 5.80
CA LEU A 63 -11.83 7.93 4.43
C LEU A 63 -10.43 7.55 3.92
N VAL A 64 -9.39 7.68 4.75
CA VAL A 64 -8.03 7.24 4.40
C VAL A 64 -7.99 5.73 4.16
N SER A 65 -8.64 4.94 5.03
CA SER A 65 -8.73 3.49 4.88
C SER A 65 -9.46 3.09 3.59
N ILE A 66 -10.60 3.71 3.28
CA ILE A 66 -11.34 3.48 2.02
C ILE A 66 -10.48 3.89 0.82
N GLY A 67 -9.84 5.06 0.86
CA GLY A 67 -8.93 5.53 -0.19
C GLY A 67 -7.78 4.54 -0.42
N TYR A 68 -7.18 4.03 0.66
CA TYR A 68 -6.13 3.03 0.60
C TYR A 68 -6.63 1.70 0.00
N CYS A 69 -7.78 1.19 0.45
CA CYS A 69 -8.36 -0.05 -0.07
C CYS A 69 -8.73 0.05 -1.56
N THR A 70 -9.31 1.17 -1.98
CA THR A 70 -9.69 1.41 -3.38
C THR A 70 -8.45 1.53 -4.28
N TYR A 71 -7.44 2.28 -3.83
CA TYR A 71 -6.15 2.37 -4.51
C TYR A 71 -5.49 0.98 -4.65
N ASN A 72 -5.42 0.21 -3.57
CA ASN A 72 -4.78 -1.11 -3.59
C ASN A 72 -5.53 -2.09 -4.51
N ARG A 73 -6.87 -2.07 -4.51
CA ARG A 73 -7.68 -2.85 -5.46
C ARG A 73 -7.43 -2.47 -6.91
N GLN A 74 -7.27 -1.18 -7.21
CA GLN A 74 -6.96 -0.73 -8.56
C GLN A 74 -5.57 -1.19 -9.00
N GLN A 75 -4.57 -1.14 -8.11
CA GLN A 75 -3.22 -1.63 -8.39
C GLN A 75 -3.21 -3.13 -8.66
N GLN A 76 -3.94 -3.92 -7.86
CA GLN A 76 -4.10 -5.36 -8.08
C GLN A 76 -4.65 -5.66 -9.49
N LYS A 77 -5.75 -4.98 -9.88
CA LYS A 77 -6.36 -5.13 -11.21
C LYS A 77 -5.43 -4.72 -12.34
N ARG A 78 -4.58 -3.70 -12.13
CA ARG A 78 -3.56 -3.30 -13.11
C ARG A 78 -2.56 -4.43 -13.34
N MET A 79 -2.07 -5.04 -12.26
CA MET A 79 -1.08 -6.13 -12.32
C MET A 79 -1.66 -7.44 -12.87
N GLU A 80 -2.95 -7.71 -12.63
CA GLU A 80 -3.66 -8.85 -13.22
C GLU A 80 -3.73 -8.77 -14.75
N ARG A 81 -3.78 -7.56 -15.32
CA ARG A 81 -3.83 -7.33 -16.77
C ARG A 81 -2.47 -7.45 -17.44
N ILE A 82 -1.37 -7.47 -16.68
CA ILE A 82 -0.05 -7.62 -17.27
C ILE A 82 0.13 -9.11 -17.61
N GLY A 83 0.13 -9.38 -18.92
CA GLY A 83 0.27 -10.73 -19.46
C GLY A 83 1.65 -11.34 -19.18
N PRO A 84 1.80 -12.65 -19.44
CA PRO A 84 3.07 -13.33 -19.22
C PRO A 84 4.17 -12.78 -20.13
N VAL A 85 5.40 -12.92 -19.66
CA VAL A 85 6.64 -12.62 -20.36
C VAL A 85 7.17 -13.94 -20.92
N ALA A 86 7.10 -14.13 -22.23
CA ALA A 86 7.52 -15.37 -22.87
C ALA A 86 9.04 -15.42 -23.11
N GLU A 87 9.69 -14.25 -23.13
CA GLU A 87 11.10 -14.07 -23.40
C GLU A 87 11.97 -14.76 -22.33
N GLN A 88 13.01 -15.47 -22.77
CA GLN A 88 14.03 -16.03 -21.88
C GLN A 88 15.11 -14.98 -21.60
N PRO A 89 15.81 -15.06 -20.46
CA PRO A 89 16.98 -14.22 -20.20
C PRO A 89 18.06 -14.42 -21.26
N ILE A 90 18.66 -13.32 -21.71
CA ILE A 90 19.75 -13.34 -22.68
C ILE A 90 21.06 -13.20 -21.92
N GLN A 91 21.95 -14.18 -22.09
CA GLN A 91 23.28 -14.21 -21.49
C GLN A 91 24.33 -14.43 -22.58
N GLU A 92 25.30 -13.53 -22.69
CA GLU A 92 26.36 -13.60 -23.70
C GLU A 92 27.74 -13.39 -23.04
N SER A 93 28.81 -13.83 -23.72
CA SER A 93 30.18 -13.54 -23.27
C SER A 93 30.44 -12.04 -23.23
N THR A 94 31.32 -11.60 -22.34
CA THR A 94 31.66 -10.19 -22.18
C THR A 94 33.15 -9.99 -21.99
N ASP A 95 33.69 -8.95 -22.63
CA ASP A 95 35.05 -8.44 -22.44
C ASP A 95 35.06 -7.17 -21.58
N ALA A 96 33.97 -6.90 -20.86
CA ALA A 96 33.85 -5.74 -19.98
C ALA A 96 34.94 -5.76 -18.90
N THR A 97 35.55 -4.60 -18.68
CA THR A 97 36.65 -4.44 -17.73
C THR A 97 36.19 -4.56 -16.29
N VAL A 98 37.13 -4.90 -15.40
CA VAL A 98 36.92 -4.86 -13.95
C VAL A 98 36.47 -3.46 -13.52
N MET A 99 35.51 -3.42 -12.61
CA MET A 99 34.97 -2.20 -12.00
C MET A 99 35.29 -2.20 -10.51
N HIS A 100 35.26 -1.01 -9.91
CA HIS A 100 35.39 -0.86 -8.46
C HIS A 100 34.23 -0.05 -7.90
N LYS A 101 33.58 -0.56 -6.85
CA LYS A 101 32.49 0.15 -6.16
C LYS A 101 32.57 -0.13 -4.67
N LEU A 102 32.54 0.93 -3.85
CA LEU A 102 32.47 0.82 -2.39
C LEU A 102 33.54 -0.10 -1.77
N GLY A 103 34.76 -0.14 -2.34
CA GLY A 103 35.84 -1.03 -1.87
C GLY A 103 35.73 -2.49 -2.33
N PHE A 104 34.81 -2.80 -3.24
CA PHE A 104 34.73 -4.09 -3.92
C PHE A 104 35.41 -4.02 -5.29
N GLU A 105 36.13 -5.08 -5.64
CA GLU A 105 36.54 -5.40 -7.01
C GLU A 105 35.43 -6.22 -7.67
N ILE A 106 34.97 -5.79 -8.84
CA ILE A 106 33.81 -6.34 -9.54
C ILE A 106 34.25 -6.80 -10.91
N GLN A 107 34.25 -8.11 -11.12
CA GLN A 107 34.58 -8.75 -12.39
C GLN A 107 33.29 -9.11 -13.15
N PRO A 108 33.02 -8.50 -14.31
CA PRO A 108 32.00 -8.99 -15.23
C PRO A 108 32.28 -10.43 -15.69
N LEU A 109 31.23 -11.25 -15.75
CA LEU A 109 31.29 -12.65 -16.14
C LEU A 109 30.51 -12.92 -17.43
N ALA A 110 29.38 -12.24 -17.61
CA ALA A 110 28.55 -12.32 -18.81
C ALA A 110 27.73 -11.02 -18.95
N SER A 111 27.44 -10.59 -20.17
CA SER A 111 26.37 -9.61 -20.38
C SER A 111 25.03 -10.29 -20.09
N TYR A 112 24.09 -9.56 -19.51
CA TYR A 112 22.83 -10.14 -19.09
C TYR A 112 21.68 -9.16 -19.27
N ARG A 113 20.62 -9.64 -19.91
CA ARG A 113 19.37 -8.90 -20.10
C ARG A 113 18.19 -9.80 -19.78
N ILE A 114 17.27 -9.30 -18.98
CA ILE A 114 16.07 -10.03 -18.60
C ILE A 114 14.86 -9.10 -18.61
N ARG A 115 13.79 -9.57 -19.23
CA ARG A 115 12.44 -9.08 -18.97
C ARG A 115 11.76 -10.15 -18.11
N ALA A 116 11.24 -9.78 -16.95
CA ALA A 116 10.62 -10.75 -16.03
C ALA A 116 9.63 -10.08 -15.10
N LYS A 117 8.73 -10.90 -14.55
CA LYS A 117 7.81 -10.50 -13.50
C LYS A 117 8.50 -10.51 -12.14
N VAL A 118 8.22 -9.49 -11.34
CA VAL A 118 8.74 -9.40 -9.97
C VAL A 118 7.80 -10.16 -9.03
N LEU A 119 8.22 -11.34 -8.59
CA LEU A 119 7.46 -12.24 -7.72
C LEU A 119 7.55 -11.85 -6.25
N SER A 120 8.70 -11.32 -5.84
CA SER A 120 9.00 -10.82 -4.50
C SER A 120 10.15 -9.83 -4.56
N ILE A 121 10.22 -8.95 -3.55
CA ILE A 121 11.33 -8.00 -3.37
C ILE A 121 11.78 -8.08 -1.91
N GLU A 122 13.08 -8.19 -1.68
CA GLU A 122 13.70 -8.05 -0.37
C GLU A 122 14.69 -6.89 -0.38
N ARG A 123 14.69 -6.06 0.67
CA ARG A 123 15.51 -4.83 0.75
C ARG A 123 16.38 -4.86 1.99
N TYR A 124 17.69 -4.72 1.79
CA TYR A 124 18.68 -4.78 2.85
C TYR A 124 19.17 -3.39 3.23
N ARG A 125 19.28 -3.13 4.54
CA ARG A 125 19.74 -1.83 5.08
C ARG A 125 21.03 -1.94 5.88
N SER A 126 21.50 -3.16 6.15
CA SER A 126 22.60 -3.43 7.06
C SER A 126 23.49 -4.54 6.55
N GLY A 127 24.78 -4.45 6.87
CA GLY A 127 25.79 -5.43 6.48
C GLY A 127 26.58 -5.01 5.24
N ARG A 128 27.80 -5.54 5.14
CA ARG A 128 28.76 -5.17 4.09
C ARG A 128 28.23 -5.43 2.68
N TRP A 129 27.66 -6.61 2.47
CA TRP A 129 27.03 -6.98 1.19
C TRP A 129 25.75 -6.20 0.88
N ALA A 130 25.05 -5.66 1.88
CA ALA A 130 23.88 -4.81 1.65
C ALA A 130 24.24 -3.44 1.07
N GLN A 131 25.44 -2.93 1.34
CA GLN A 131 25.92 -1.68 0.74
C GLN A 131 26.15 -1.86 -0.78
N LEU A 132 26.65 -3.03 -1.19
CA LEU A 132 26.87 -3.34 -2.60
C LEU A 132 25.58 -3.78 -3.30
N CYS A 133 24.84 -4.70 -2.69
CA CYS A 133 23.61 -5.29 -3.20
C CYS A 133 22.46 -5.00 -2.24
N PRO A 134 21.83 -3.82 -2.34
CA PRO A 134 20.82 -3.36 -1.39
C PRO A 134 19.44 -3.98 -1.62
N VAL A 135 19.20 -4.62 -2.77
CA VAL A 135 17.88 -5.17 -3.12
C VAL A 135 18.00 -6.47 -3.90
N ASP A 136 17.13 -7.42 -3.57
CA ASP A 136 16.98 -8.70 -4.28
C ASP A 136 15.59 -8.76 -4.91
N PHE A 137 15.51 -9.19 -6.16
CA PHE A 137 14.24 -9.54 -6.81
C PHE A 137 14.14 -11.05 -7.00
N ALA A 138 13.04 -11.63 -6.55
CA ALA A 138 12.61 -12.93 -7.07
C ALA A 138 11.91 -12.67 -8.41
N LEU A 139 12.50 -13.15 -9.50
CA LEU A 139 12.05 -12.93 -10.86
C LEU A 139 11.44 -14.20 -11.44
N GLY A 140 10.37 -14.04 -12.24
CA GLY A 140 9.73 -15.11 -12.99
C GLY A 140 9.49 -14.72 -14.43
N TRP A 141 9.88 -15.58 -15.37
CA TRP A 141 9.59 -15.46 -16.80
C TRP A 141 8.88 -16.73 -17.27
N GLY A 142 8.49 -16.81 -18.54
CA GLY A 142 7.72 -17.93 -19.08
C GLY A 142 6.49 -18.24 -18.21
N PRO A 143 6.25 -19.50 -17.82
CA PRO A 143 5.14 -19.87 -16.94
C PRO A 143 5.13 -19.15 -15.58
N MET A 144 6.31 -18.83 -15.04
CA MET A 144 6.43 -18.14 -13.74
C MET A 144 6.14 -16.64 -13.82
N SER A 145 5.79 -16.11 -15.00
CA SER A 145 5.23 -14.77 -15.14
C SER A 145 3.69 -14.75 -15.16
N ASP A 146 3.04 -15.90 -15.28
CA ASP A 146 1.58 -16.01 -15.33
C ASP A 146 0.95 -15.83 -13.93
N ASN A 147 -0.01 -14.93 -13.82
CA ASN A 147 -0.80 -14.72 -12.60
C ASN A 147 -1.59 -15.97 -12.18
N ALA A 148 -2.08 -16.76 -13.14
CA ALA A 148 -2.83 -17.98 -12.84
C ALA A 148 -1.96 -19.03 -12.15
N ILE A 149 -0.66 -19.07 -12.44
CA ILE A 149 0.30 -19.98 -11.82
C ILE A 149 0.82 -19.38 -10.51
N THR A 150 1.38 -18.17 -10.56
CA THR A 150 2.02 -17.52 -9.41
C THR A 150 1.04 -17.20 -8.27
N GLY A 151 -0.23 -16.97 -8.58
CA GLY A 151 -1.29 -16.78 -7.58
C GLY A 151 -1.59 -18.03 -6.73
N GLN A 152 -1.17 -19.22 -7.19
CA GLN A 152 -1.29 -20.48 -6.46
C GLN A 152 -0.03 -20.80 -5.63
N LEU A 153 1.02 -19.97 -5.74
CA LEU A 153 2.28 -20.13 -5.02
C LEU A 153 2.38 -19.10 -3.89
N ASN A 154 2.83 -19.56 -2.72
CA ASN A 154 3.31 -18.67 -1.67
C ASN A 154 4.81 -18.45 -1.87
N ILE A 155 5.17 -17.26 -2.34
CA ILE A 155 6.55 -16.86 -2.63
C ILE A 155 7.01 -15.81 -1.63
N THR A 156 8.13 -16.08 -0.96
CA THR A 156 8.75 -15.23 0.07
C THR A 156 10.26 -15.13 -0.14
N GLN A 157 10.90 -14.09 0.40
CA GLN A 157 12.36 -14.00 0.45
C GLN A 157 12.84 -13.89 1.89
N SER A 158 13.99 -14.49 2.18
CA SER A 158 14.70 -14.37 3.46
C SER A 158 16.16 -14.80 3.28
N ASN A 159 17.08 -14.29 4.11
CA ASN A 159 18.50 -14.69 4.09
C ASN A 159 19.16 -14.68 2.70
N ARG A 160 18.77 -13.72 1.83
CA ARG A 160 19.25 -13.59 0.44
C ARG A 160 18.88 -14.79 -0.44
N TRP A 161 17.76 -15.45 -0.15
CA TRP A 161 17.14 -16.47 -1.01
C TRP A 161 15.64 -16.19 -1.17
N TYR A 162 15.06 -16.76 -2.21
CA TYR A 162 13.61 -16.87 -2.34
C TYR A 162 13.16 -18.30 -2.06
N HIS A 163 11.92 -18.43 -1.59
CA HIS A 163 11.28 -19.69 -1.27
C HIS A 163 9.90 -19.69 -1.90
N TYR A 164 9.48 -20.84 -2.42
CA TYR A 164 8.12 -21.05 -2.91
C TYR A 164 7.53 -22.32 -2.29
N ARG A 165 6.22 -22.30 -2.07
CA ARG A 165 5.43 -23.47 -1.66
C ARG A 165 4.02 -23.38 -2.24
N TRP A 166 3.37 -24.52 -2.39
CA TRP A 166 1.95 -24.65 -2.74
C TRP A 166 1.20 -25.37 -1.61
N LYS A 167 -0.13 -25.33 -1.65
CA LYS A 167 -0.97 -25.94 -0.61
C LYS A 167 -1.27 -27.42 -0.91
N ASP A 168 -1.92 -27.70 -2.03
CA ASP A 168 -2.45 -29.03 -2.35
C ASP A 168 -1.56 -29.76 -3.37
N ALA A 169 -1.53 -29.27 -4.61
CA ALA A 169 -0.70 -29.80 -5.69
C ALA A 169 0.09 -28.65 -6.35
N PRO A 170 1.26 -28.95 -6.94
CA PRO A 170 2.02 -27.92 -7.64
C PRO A 170 1.24 -27.44 -8.87
N PRO A 171 1.14 -26.11 -9.12
CA PRO A 171 0.34 -25.57 -10.22
C PRO A 171 0.95 -25.87 -11.60
N ILE A 172 2.24 -26.16 -11.64
CA ILE A 172 3.02 -26.64 -12.80
C ILE A 172 4.11 -27.59 -12.29
N ASP A 173 4.77 -28.32 -13.19
CA ASP A 173 5.94 -29.12 -12.84
C ASP A 173 6.98 -28.29 -12.05
N PRO A 174 7.41 -28.72 -10.85
CA PRO A 174 8.42 -28.02 -10.07
C PRO A 174 9.72 -27.74 -10.84
N VAL A 175 10.11 -28.58 -11.79
CA VAL A 175 11.27 -28.35 -12.67
C VAL A 175 11.06 -27.11 -13.53
N LEU A 176 9.83 -26.86 -13.99
CA LEU A 176 9.50 -25.64 -14.73
C LEU A 176 9.53 -24.40 -13.85
N ILE A 177 9.18 -24.51 -12.55
CA ILE A 177 9.35 -23.40 -11.60
C ILE A 177 10.83 -23.02 -11.51
N VAL A 178 11.71 -24.00 -11.26
CA VAL A 178 13.16 -23.78 -11.14
C VAL A 178 13.75 -23.17 -12.41
N ARG A 179 13.41 -23.71 -13.59
CA ARG A 179 13.96 -23.23 -14.88
C ARG A 179 13.45 -21.85 -15.32
N ASN A 180 12.36 -21.37 -14.73
CA ASN A 180 11.71 -20.13 -15.15
C ASN A 180 11.64 -19.08 -14.02
N SER A 181 12.38 -19.27 -12.93
CA SER A 181 12.47 -18.27 -11.88
C SER A 181 13.81 -18.28 -11.18
N ALA A 182 14.22 -17.12 -10.68
CA ALA A 182 15.48 -16.98 -9.98
C ALA A 182 15.44 -15.84 -8.96
N ASN A 183 16.35 -15.89 -7.98
CA ASN A 183 16.59 -14.78 -7.08
C ASN A 183 17.83 -14.02 -7.56
N THR A 184 17.61 -12.78 -7.97
CA THR A 184 18.65 -11.92 -8.53
C THR A 184 19.02 -10.83 -7.53
N HIS A 185 20.28 -10.85 -7.12
CA HIS A 185 20.93 -9.88 -6.25
C HIS A 185 21.38 -8.67 -7.09
N LEU A 186 20.78 -7.51 -6.87
CA LEU A 186 20.97 -6.34 -7.73
C LEU A 186 21.98 -5.36 -7.14
N VAL A 187 23.06 -5.15 -7.87
CA VAL A 187 24.10 -4.16 -7.60
C VAL A 187 23.89 -2.98 -8.56
N PRO A 188 23.34 -1.84 -8.10
CA PRO A 188 23.09 -0.70 -8.97
C PRO A 188 24.40 -0.04 -9.42
N ALA A 189 24.52 0.26 -10.71
CA ALA A 189 25.70 0.96 -11.24
C ALA A 189 25.87 2.35 -10.61
N ASP A 190 24.77 3.08 -10.42
CA ASP A 190 24.71 4.43 -9.86
C ASP A 190 23.43 4.66 -9.04
N ASP A 191 23.36 5.81 -8.38
CA ASP A 191 22.24 6.20 -7.49
C ASP A 191 20.90 6.35 -8.25
N ASN A 192 20.94 6.67 -9.55
CA ASN A 192 19.73 6.77 -10.36
C ASN A 192 19.17 5.38 -10.68
N ILE A 193 20.02 4.40 -10.99
CA ILE A 193 19.62 3.00 -11.11
C ILE A 193 19.09 2.48 -9.79
N GLU A 194 19.77 2.76 -8.67
CA GLU A 194 19.30 2.39 -7.33
C GLU A 194 17.91 2.96 -7.06
N SER A 195 17.71 4.27 -7.26
CA SER A 195 16.41 4.92 -7.05
C SER A 195 15.29 4.28 -7.88
N LYS A 196 15.58 3.88 -9.13
CA LYS A 196 14.61 3.21 -9.99
C LYS A 196 14.31 1.79 -9.50
N LEU A 197 15.32 0.99 -9.14
CA LEU A 197 15.13 -0.34 -8.56
C LEU A 197 14.25 -0.29 -7.30
N PHE A 198 14.46 0.70 -6.43
CA PHE A 198 13.66 0.85 -5.22
C PHE A 198 12.20 1.22 -5.47
N LYS A 199 11.86 1.77 -6.64
CA LYS A 199 10.48 2.10 -7.02
C LYS A 199 9.70 0.91 -7.58
N VAL A 200 10.39 -0.13 -8.05
CA VAL A 200 9.78 -1.35 -8.57
C VAL A 200 8.92 -2.02 -7.48
N ARG A 201 7.77 -2.55 -7.90
CA ARG A 201 6.80 -3.23 -7.04
C ARG A 201 6.64 -4.69 -7.44
N LYS A 202 6.35 -5.54 -6.45
CA LYS A 202 5.93 -6.92 -6.67
C LYS A 202 4.72 -6.95 -7.60
N GLY A 203 4.77 -7.76 -8.64
CA GLY A 203 3.73 -7.94 -9.66
C GLY A 203 4.00 -7.21 -10.98
N GLU A 204 4.92 -6.23 -10.98
CA GLU A 204 5.30 -5.49 -12.19
C GLU A 204 6.20 -6.34 -13.09
N ILE A 205 6.27 -5.95 -14.37
CA ILE A 205 7.27 -6.50 -15.28
C ILE A 205 8.45 -5.54 -15.30
N VAL A 206 9.63 -6.05 -14.99
CA VAL A 206 10.89 -5.31 -15.03
C VAL A 206 11.72 -5.76 -16.22
N ARG A 207 12.38 -4.82 -16.87
CA ARG A 207 13.50 -5.04 -17.78
C ARG A 207 14.77 -4.61 -17.08
N LEU A 208 15.71 -5.53 -16.92
CA LEU A 208 17.03 -5.29 -16.34
C LEU A 208 18.09 -5.53 -17.39
N GLU A 209 19.08 -4.66 -17.43
CA GLU A 209 20.25 -4.75 -18.31
C GLU A 209 21.53 -4.53 -17.51
N GLY A 210 22.58 -5.26 -17.86
CA GLY A 210 23.90 -5.13 -17.25
C GLY A 210 24.72 -6.40 -17.37
N TYR A 211 25.34 -6.81 -16.26
CA TYR A 211 26.27 -7.94 -16.25
C TYR A 211 26.03 -8.86 -15.06
N LEU A 212 26.16 -10.18 -15.29
CA LEU A 212 26.41 -11.11 -14.19
C LEU A 212 27.85 -10.91 -13.73
N ILE A 213 28.08 -10.83 -12.42
CA ILE A 213 29.37 -10.42 -11.85
C ILE A 213 29.90 -11.40 -10.80
N SER A 214 31.20 -11.31 -10.56
CA SER A 214 31.84 -11.75 -9.33
C SER A 214 32.34 -10.53 -8.57
N ALA A 215 32.00 -10.41 -7.29
CA ALA A 215 32.45 -9.34 -6.42
C ALA A 215 33.41 -9.89 -5.35
N ARG A 216 34.49 -9.16 -5.08
CA ARG A 216 35.44 -9.44 -3.99
C ARG A 216 35.58 -8.21 -3.11
N ASP A 217 35.43 -8.42 -1.81
CA ASP A 217 35.67 -7.39 -0.79
C ASP A 217 37.15 -7.35 -0.40
N SER A 218 37.64 -6.18 -0.01
CA SER A 218 39.02 -6.04 0.49
C SER A 218 39.29 -6.87 1.75
N GLY A 219 38.25 -7.23 2.50
CA GLY A 219 38.32 -8.12 3.67
C GLY A 219 38.34 -9.63 3.36
N GLY A 220 38.44 -10.03 2.09
CA GLY A 220 38.53 -11.43 1.67
C GLY A 220 37.19 -12.13 1.40
N GLY A 221 36.06 -11.45 1.61
CA GLY A 221 34.74 -11.95 1.21
C GLY A 221 34.63 -12.00 -0.32
N SER A 222 33.99 -13.04 -0.86
CA SER A 222 33.70 -13.11 -2.29
C SER A 222 32.28 -13.61 -2.54
N TRP A 223 31.68 -13.11 -3.61
CA TRP A 223 30.37 -13.55 -4.09
C TRP A 223 30.39 -13.60 -5.60
N ARG A 224 30.19 -14.80 -6.14
CA ARG A 224 30.12 -15.06 -7.58
C ARG A 224 28.68 -15.36 -7.99
N SER A 225 28.21 -14.73 -9.07
CA SER A 225 26.93 -15.07 -9.71
C SER A 225 26.91 -16.50 -10.22
N SER A 226 25.75 -17.17 -10.16
CA SER A 226 25.47 -18.29 -11.06
C SER A 226 25.50 -17.82 -12.52
N LEU A 227 25.96 -18.71 -13.41
CA LEU A 227 25.90 -18.56 -14.87
C LEU A 227 25.05 -19.66 -15.53
N THR A 228 24.47 -20.56 -14.73
CA THR A 228 23.68 -21.71 -15.18
C THR A 228 22.21 -21.44 -14.86
N ARG A 229 21.27 -21.93 -15.68
CA ARG A 229 19.83 -21.66 -15.53
C ARG A 229 19.03 -22.87 -15.02
N GLU A 230 19.72 -23.97 -14.75
CA GLU A 230 19.11 -25.23 -14.32
C GLU A 230 19.49 -25.61 -12.89
N ASP A 231 20.23 -24.74 -12.19
CA ASP A 231 20.67 -24.96 -10.82
C ASP A 231 19.60 -24.58 -9.80
N SER A 232 19.68 -25.23 -8.64
CA SER A 232 18.90 -24.89 -7.45
C SER A 232 19.77 -25.04 -6.21
N GLY A 233 19.40 -24.35 -5.13
CA GLY A 233 20.11 -24.42 -3.86
C GLY A 233 21.26 -23.42 -3.72
N ALA A 234 22.23 -23.73 -2.87
CA ALA A 234 23.34 -22.84 -2.60
C ALA A 234 24.16 -22.59 -3.88
N ASN A 235 24.40 -21.32 -4.21
CA ASN A 235 25.09 -20.82 -5.41
C ASN A 235 24.28 -20.75 -6.71
N SER A 236 22.95 -20.95 -6.69
CA SER A 236 22.11 -20.82 -7.90
C SER A 236 21.64 -19.39 -8.19
N CYS A 237 21.92 -18.44 -7.30
CA CYS A 237 21.40 -17.07 -7.42
C CYS A 237 22.28 -16.21 -8.33
N GLU A 238 21.66 -15.28 -9.05
CA GLU A 238 22.41 -14.33 -9.88
C GLU A 238 22.88 -13.15 -9.04
N LEU A 239 24.11 -12.71 -9.25
CA LEU A 239 24.60 -11.42 -8.78
C LEU A 239 24.79 -10.53 -10.00
N MET A 240 23.96 -9.51 -10.13
CA MET A 240 23.86 -8.68 -11.33
C MET A 240 24.26 -7.24 -11.04
N TRP A 241 25.27 -6.75 -11.77
CA TRP A 241 25.53 -5.32 -11.92
C TRP A 241 24.54 -4.72 -12.90
N VAL A 242 23.71 -3.79 -12.44
CA VAL A 242 22.59 -3.23 -13.22
C VAL A 242 22.97 -1.87 -13.78
N THR A 243 22.95 -1.74 -15.10
CA THR A 243 23.18 -0.48 -15.83
C THR A 243 21.89 0.09 -16.42
N GLY A 244 20.86 -0.74 -16.60
CA GLY A 244 19.56 -0.33 -17.14
C GLY A 244 18.41 -0.96 -16.36
N VAL A 245 17.39 -0.15 -16.06
CA VAL A 245 16.13 -0.60 -15.48
C VAL A 245 14.95 0.17 -16.07
N ALA A 246 13.93 -0.57 -16.50
CA ALA A 246 12.62 -0.08 -16.87
C ALA A 246 11.55 -1.02 -16.29
N PHE A 247 10.38 -0.51 -15.95
CA PHE A 247 9.30 -1.32 -15.40
C PHE A 247 7.92 -0.77 -15.75
N GLU A 248 6.93 -1.66 -15.84
CA GLU A 248 5.54 -1.38 -16.25
C GLU A 248 4.50 -2.10 -15.38
#